data_AF-A0A535L0C6-F1
#
_entry.id   AF-A0A535L0C6-F1
#
_cell.length_a   1.000
_cell.length_b   1.000
_cell.length_c   1.000
_cell.angle_alpha   90.00
_cell.angle_beta   90.00
_cell.angle_gamma   90.00
#
_symmetry.space_group_name_H-M   'P 1'
#
loop_
_entity.id
_entity.type
_entity.pdbx_description
1 polymer ?
#
loop_
_entity_poly.entity_id
_entity_poly.type
_entity_poly.pdbx_seq_one_letter_code
_entity_poly.pdbx_strand_id
1 'polypeptide(L)'
;MGVAPTFRRAAVVLLAFGLWVITAVPVAASDQIDQSNGAFSGQNALRNGMAQTFTPGVSGQLDRVSLMMAATSGAVTGSVQIQTVSAGKPSGTVLGSRAFSSMVVACCHQWRDFTFSPTISLSAGTLYAIVVRPTIGIFTWYDTYYFDEYTSGQLWLAAGSDWLYNTSYGRDFCFETWMVSGAANQPPAIGVTSSVLTVNEGSTASNSGTYSDPDSDSVALTASSGTLTKTGTSTGAWAWSMPGTDEGPPQTITVTANDGHGHTTSTSFTVTIAGVPPTVSITGAPANGPEGTPITLTGKATSPSPADTAFTYTWNVTKNGNPFGSGSGPTISVTPDDEGTFVATLTAVDDGGNGATSAVAINGANVKPTALIDGASHASFVLLPLQTVDFSGGFSDPGALDGHTSTLDYGDGSPVDSFDYGTGGSGQVHDSFAYSRPGTYTITYTVTDDDGGVGVATYTITVQTPAEALAKIADFAASMASLDKGEKNGLLAKFRAASASAARGDYNATCGQLDAAMNDIEALSKNGRLSADDAKALGEATWAVHRAVGCTKVKVGWLTFTV
;
A
#
# COMPACT_ATOMS: atom_id res chain seq x y z
N MET A 1 20.73 -41.92 -20.78
CA MET A 1 21.03 -42.47 -19.44
C MET A 1 21.23 -41.27 -18.53
N GLY A 2 20.45 -40.93 -17.51
CA GLY A 2 19.37 -41.60 -16.78
C GLY A 2 18.43 -40.53 -16.19
N VAL A 3 17.33 -40.99 -15.61
CA VAL A 3 16.04 -40.30 -15.49
C VAL A 3 15.77 -39.86 -14.03
N ALA A 4 14.98 -38.79 -13.92
CA ALA A 4 14.12 -38.35 -12.81
C ALA A 4 14.68 -37.52 -11.62
N PRO A 5 13.90 -36.50 -11.18
CA PRO A 5 14.15 -35.67 -10.01
C PRO A 5 13.49 -36.26 -8.74
N THR A 6 14.09 -36.04 -7.57
CA THR A 6 13.51 -36.42 -6.28
C THR A 6 13.03 -35.20 -5.51
N PHE A 7 11.71 -35.04 -5.46
CA PHE A 7 10.99 -34.38 -4.36
C PHE A 7 11.28 -35.11 -3.03
N ARG A 8 11.41 -34.33 -1.94
CA ARG A 8 10.97 -34.58 -0.54
C ARG A 8 12.03 -34.22 0.52
N ARG A 9 11.77 -33.16 1.30
CA ARG A 9 11.19 -33.26 2.67
C ARG A 9 11.36 -31.92 3.39
N ALA A 10 10.23 -31.26 3.67
CA ALA A 10 10.12 -30.32 4.77
C ALA A 10 10.49 -31.06 6.06
N ALA A 11 11.50 -30.54 6.76
CA ALA A 11 11.85 -31.00 8.10
C ALA A 11 10.80 -30.47 9.07
N VAL A 12 9.82 -31.31 9.41
CA VAL A 12 9.02 -31.15 10.62
C VAL A 12 9.96 -31.43 11.79
N VAL A 13 10.38 -30.39 12.49
CA VAL A 13 11.04 -30.54 13.79
C VAL A 13 9.97 -30.91 14.80
N LEU A 14 9.78 -32.22 15.00
CA LEU A 14 9.12 -32.79 16.17
C LEU A 14 10.06 -32.60 17.36
N LEU A 15 9.93 -31.46 18.05
CA LEU A 15 10.45 -31.29 19.41
C LEU A 15 9.36 -31.73 20.38
N ALA A 16 9.29 -33.05 20.58
CA ALA A 16 8.60 -33.65 21.69
C ALA A 16 9.46 -33.43 22.94
N PHE A 17 9.00 -32.63 23.90
CA PHE A 17 9.45 -32.75 25.29
C PHE A 17 8.35 -32.31 26.26
N GLY A 18 7.90 -33.28 27.06
CA GLY A 18 7.68 -33.04 28.48
C GLY A 18 6.29 -32.61 28.91
N LEU A 19 5.24 -33.30 28.46
CA LEU A 19 3.95 -33.26 29.17
C LEU A 19 4.13 -33.96 30.54
N TRP A 20 4.52 -33.19 31.56
CA TRP A 20 4.29 -33.60 32.95
C TRP A 20 2.82 -33.36 33.25
N VAL A 21 1.97 -34.34 32.91
CA VAL A 21 0.71 -34.50 33.64
C VAL A 21 1.11 -35.03 35.00
N ILE A 22 1.36 -34.13 35.94
CA ILE A 22 1.18 -34.47 37.33
C ILE A 22 -0.31 -34.72 37.44
N THR A 23 -0.73 -35.99 37.38
CA THR A 23 -2.00 -36.36 37.98
C THR A 23 -1.84 -36.00 39.45
N ALA A 24 -2.29 -34.81 39.82
CA ALA A 24 -2.66 -34.55 41.19
C ALA A 24 -3.71 -35.61 41.48
N VAL A 25 -3.28 -36.71 42.09
CA VAL A 25 -4.17 -37.57 42.86
C VAL A 25 -4.93 -36.59 43.74
N PRO A 26 -6.26 -36.46 43.64
CA PRO A 26 -6.98 -35.66 44.62
C PRO A 26 -6.55 -36.27 45.94
N VAL A 27 -5.84 -35.48 46.75
CA VAL A 27 -5.64 -35.79 48.14
C VAL A 27 -7.05 -36.01 48.63
N ALA A 28 -7.41 -37.27 48.90
CA ALA A 28 -8.66 -37.56 49.57
C ALA A 28 -8.64 -36.68 50.80
N ALA A 29 -9.47 -35.64 50.80
CA ALA A 29 -9.57 -34.71 51.91
C ALA A 29 -9.63 -35.56 53.16
N SER A 30 -8.66 -35.39 54.08
CA SER A 30 -8.60 -36.26 55.25
C SER A 30 -9.92 -36.07 55.98
N ASP A 31 -10.67 -37.15 56.12
CA ASP A 31 -11.94 -37.12 56.82
C ASP A 31 -11.65 -36.80 58.29
N GLN A 32 -12.25 -35.72 58.82
CA GLN A 32 -12.00 -35.25 60.19
C GLN A 32 -13.27 -35.41 61.02
N ILE A 33 -13.12 -35.88 62.26
CA ILE A 33 -14.21 -35.93 63.24
C ILE A 33 -14.61 -34.49 63.58
N ASP A 34 -15.90 -34.17 63.39
CA ASP A 34 -16.49 -32.89 63.78
C ASP A 34 -17.10 -32.98 65.18
N GLN A 35 -18.00 -33.94 65.43
CA GLN A 35 -18.59 -34.18 66.76
C GLN A 35 -18.40 -35.64 67.15
N SER A 36 -18.09 -35.89 68.41
CA SER A 36 -17.94 -37.26 68.91
C SER A 36 -18.39 -37.40 70.36
N ASN A 37 -18.80 -38.61 70.68
CA ASN A 37 -19.10 -39.05 72.03
C ASN A 37 -18.74 -40.54 72.15
N GLY A 38 -17.73 -40.89 72.98
CA GLY A 38 -17.05 -42.19 72.89
C GLY A 38 -16.88 -42.99 74.20
N ALA A 39 -17.26 -42.46 75.36
CA ALA A 39 -17.26 -43.22 76.61
C ALA A 39 -18.51 -44.11 76.70
N PHE A 40 -18.45 -45.29 77.32
CA PHE A 40 -19.58 -46.22 77.38
C PHE A 40 -19.76 -46.89 78.76
N SER A 41 -21.02 -47.17 79.15
CA SER A 41 -21.34 -47.95 80.37
C SER A 41 -22.55 -48.85 80.26
N GLY A 42 -23.45 -48.56 79.31
CA GLY A 42 -24.71 -49.25 79.12
C GLY A 42 -25.05 -49.43 77.65
N GLN A 43 -26.22 -50.01 77.41
CA GLN A 43 -26.70 -50.30 76.07
C GLN A 43 -28.23 -50.18 76.02
N ASN A 44 -28.75 -49.56 74.96
CA ASN A 44 -30.19 -49.56 74.68
C ASN A 44 -30.46 -50.43 73.45
N ALA A 45 -31.32 -51.42 73.62
CA ALA A 45 -31.67 -52.38 72.58
C ALA A 45 -33.17 -52.32 72.30
N LEU A 46 -33.54 -51.72 71.17
CA LEU A 46 -34.94 -51.52 70.79
C LEU A 46 -35.19 -51.92 69.33
N ARG A 47 -36.44 -52.31 69.05
CA ARG A 47 -36.96 -52.49 67.68
C ARG A 47 -37.46 -51.18 67.06
N ASN A 48 -37.69 -50.16 67.88
CA ASN A 48 -38.18 -48.84 67.46
C ASN A 48 -37.02 -47.90 67.16
N GLY A 49 -37.34 -46.73 66.60
CA GLY A 49 -36.33 -45.70 66.28
C GLY A 49 -35.60 -45.17 67.50
N MET A 50 -34.32 -44.88 67.34
CA MET A 50 -33.46 -44.23 68.34
C MET A 50 -32.76 -43.05 67.67
N ALA A 51 -32.53 -41.97 68.41
CA ALA A 51 -31.83 -40.81 67.88
C ALA A 51 -30.91 -40.16 68.91
N GLN A 52 -29.87 -39.51 68.41
CA GLN A 52 -29.01 -38.60 69.15
C GLN A 52 -29.03 -37.27 68.41
N THR A 53 -29.44 -36.19 69.08
CA THR A 53 -29.21 -34.85 68.54
C THR A 53 -27.77 -34.43 68.74
N PHE A 54 -27.26 -33.61 67.82
CA PHE A 54 -25.91 -33.08 67.86
C PHE A 54 -25.84 -31.71 67.18
N THR A 55 -24.87 -30.91 67.61
CA THR A 55 -24.62 -29.57 67.07
C THR A 55 -23.25 -29.57 66.40
N PRO A 56 -23.17 -29.43 65.06
CA PRO A 56 -21.91 -29.37 64.35
C PRO A 56 -21.03 -28.23 64.87
N GLY A 57 -19.74 -28.51 65.04
CA GLY A 57 -18.75 -27.52 65.45
C GLY A 57 -18.34 -26.62 64.28
N VAL A 58 -18.41 -27.15 63.05
CA VAL A 58 -18.11 -26.44 61.81
C VAL A 58 -19.23 -26.59 60.77
N SER A 59 -19.39 -25.59 59.89
CA SER A 59 -20.26 -25.70 58.72
C SER A 59 -19.53 -26.47 57.62
N GLY A 60 -20.21 -27.35 56.90
CA GLY A 60 -19.59 -28.11 55.82
C GLY A 60 -20.45 -29.28 55.33
N GLN A 61 -19.78 -30.27 54.74
CA GLN A 61 -20.42 -31.46 54.16
C GLN A 61 -20.13 -32.70 55.01
N LEU A 62 -21.17 -33.26 55.64
CA LEU A 62 -21.11 -34.53 56.35
C LEU A 62 -21.16 -35.69 55.35
N ASP A 63 -20.15 -36.55 55.35
CA ASP A 63 -20.07 -37.71 54.47
C ASP A 63 -20.13 -39.05 55.23
N ARG A 64 -19.93 -39.05 56.55
CA ARG A 64 -19.95 -40.27 57.35
C ARG A 64 -20.44 -40.04 58.79
N VAL A 65 -21.21 -41.01 59.28
CA VAL A 65 -21.54 -41.17 60.70
C VAL A 65 -21.03 -42.52 61.17
N SER A 66 -20.29 -42.55 62.26
CA SER A 66 -19.87 -43.78 62.91
C SER A 66 -20.68 -44.00 64.18
N LEU A 67 -21.25 -45.19 64.35
CA LEU A 67 -22.05 -45.55 65.52
C LEU A 67 -21.41 -46.72 66.25
N MET A 68 -21.32 -46.63 67.58
CA MET A 68 -20.93 -47.78 68.38
C MET A 68 -22.15 -48.65 68.64
N MET A 69 -22.17 -49.84 68.04
CA MET A 69 -23.39 -50.65 67.99
C MET A 69 -23.16 -52.15 68.03
N ALA A 70 -24.21 -52.91 68.31
CA ALA A 70 -24.23 -54.38 68.26
C ALA A 70 -25.56 -54.93 67.70
N ALA A 71 -25.53 -56.20 67.26
CA ALA A 71 -26.67 -56.95 66.75
C ALA A 71 -26.88 -58.23 67.61
N THR A 72 -27.33 -58.05 68.85
CA THR A 72 -27.28 -59.07 69.92
C THR A 72 -28.27 -60.23 69.76
N SER A 73 -29.18 -60.19 68.78
CA SER A 73 -30.21 -61.22 68.55
C SER A 73 -30.42 -61.56 67.06
N GLY A 74 -29.32 -61.61 66.30
CA GLY A 74 -29.31 -61.91 64.86
C GLY A 74 -29.12 -60.66 63.99
N ALA A 75 -29.15 -60.84 62.66
CA ALA A 75 -28.87 -59.76 61.71
C ALA A 75 -29.91 -58.62 61.81
N VAL A 76 -29.44 -57.37 61.68
CA VAL A 76 -30.29 -56.17 61.73
C VAL A 76 -30.33 -55.51 60.35
N THR A 77 -31.51 -55.04 59.95
CA THR A 77 -31.74 -54.24 58.73
C THR A 77 -32.44 -52.96 59.13
N GLY A 78 -32.05 -51.83 58.54
CA GLY A 78 -32.62 -50.52 58.86
C GLY A 78 -31.95 -49.38 58.09
N SER A 79 -32.08 -48.16 58.61
CA SER A 79 -31.40 -46.99 58.07
C SER A 79 -30.84 -46.09 59.15
N VAL A 80 -29.72 -45.45 58.87
CA VAL A 80 -29.20 -44.28 59.61
C VAL A 80 -29.53 -43.03 58.78
N GLN A 81 -30.15 -42.04 59.42
CA GLN A 81 -30.59 -40.82 58.78
C GLN A 81 -30.02 -39.61 59.51
N ILE A 82 -29.80 -38.53 58.78
CA ILE A 82 -29.65 -37.20 59.36
C ILE A 82 -30.96 -36.46 59.14
N GLN A 83 -31.52 -35.91 60.22
CA GLN A 83 -32.77 -35.14 60.17
C GLN A 83 -32.57 -33.75 60.77
N THR A 84 -33.40 -32.80 60.36
CA THR A 84 -33.51 -31.52 61.07
C THR A 84 -34.15 -31.72 62.45
N VAL A 85 -33.95 -30.76 63.35
CA VAL A 85 -34.49 -30.78 64.72
C VAL A 85 -35.50 -29.66 64.92
N SER A 86 -36.59 -29.94 65.63
CA SER A 86 -37.60 -28.96 66.03
C SER A 86 -37.96 -29.17 67.49
N ALA A 87 -37.97 -28.09 68.30
CA ALA A 87 -38.20 -28.14 69.73
C ALA A 87 -37.32 -29.17 70.47
N GLY A 88 -36.05 -29.31 70.06
CA GLY A 88 -35.05 -30.18 70.68
C GLY A 88 -35.06 -31.64 70.23
N LYS A 89 -36.10 -32.09 69.49
CA LYS A 89 -36.26 -33.48 69.02
C LYS A 89 -36.25 -33.63 67.48
N PRO A 90 -35.98 -34.82 66.93
CA PRO A 90 -35.98 -35.02 65.48
C PRO A 90 -37.32 -34.63 64.83
N SER A 91 -37.29 -33.82 63.77
CA SER A 91 -38.48 -33.23 63.14
C SER A 91 -39.21 -34.16 62.15
N GLY A 92 -38.52 -35.20 61.66
CA GLY A 92 -38.97 -36.05 60.57
C GLY A 92 -38.46 -35.65 59.18
N THR A 93 -37.94 -34.43 58.99
CA THR A 93 -37.36 -33.99 57.71
C THR A 93 -35.96 -34.58 57.52
N VAL A 94 -35.82 -35.50 56.57
CA VAL A 94 -34.57 -36.21 56.27
C VAL A 94 -33.70 -35.39 55.31
N LEU A 95 -32.48 -35.06 55.73
CA LEU A 95 -31.45 -34.40 54.92
C LEU A 95 -30.59 -35.40 54.15
N GLY A 96 -30.44 -36.61 54.69
CA GLY A 96 -29.82 -37.75 54.00
C GLY A 96 -30.02 -39.05 54.76
N SER A 97 -29.95 -40.18 54.06
CA SER A 97 -30.29 -41.50 54.59
C SER A 97 -29.37 -42.57 54.02
N ARG A 98 -28.84 -43.43 54.89
CA ARG A 98 -28.07 -44.62 54.52
C ARG A 98 -28.78 -45.87 55.01
N ALA A 99 -29.24 -46.70 54.08
CA ALA A 99 -29.80 -48.01 54.39
C ALA A 99 -28.69 -49.05 54.63
N PHE A 100 -28.95 -50.00 55.52
CA PHE A 100 -28.12 -51.16 55.79
C PHE A 100 -28.99 -52.42 55.91
N SER A 101 -28.52 -53.54 55.41
CA SER A 101 -29.27 -54.80 55.36
C SER A 101 -28.46 -55.98 55.85
N SER A 102 -29.14 -56.91 56.52
CA SER A 102 -28.56 -58.16 57.05
C SER A 102 -27.25 -57.95 57.85
N MET A 103 -27.13 -56.83 58.56
CA MET A 103 -25.89 -56.48 59.24
C MET A 103 -25.73 -57.33 60.51
N VAL A 104 -24.69 -58.15 60.53
CA VAL A 104 -24.30 -58.95 61.69
C VAL A 104 -23.12 -58.26 62.37
N VAL A 105 -23.32 -57.84 63.61
CA VAL A 105 -22.27 -57.23 64.43
C VAL A 105 -22.06 -58.12 65.66
N ALA A 106 -20.94 -58.84 65.68
CA ALA A 106 -20.52 -59.61 66.85
C ALA A 106 -20.43 -58.68 68.08
N CYS A 107 -20.79 -59.18 69.26
CA CYS A 107 -20.68 -58.42 70.49
C CYS A 107 -19.21 -58.05 70.76
N CYS A 108 -18.86 -56.88 71.30
CA CYS A 108 -19.59 -55.64 71.61
C CYS A 108 -18.59 -54.46 71.44
N HIS A 109 -19.07 -53.20 71.51
CA HIS A 109 -18.24 -51.97 71.46
C HIS A 109 -17.45 -51.75 70.15
N GLN A 110 -18.08 -52.02 69.01
CA GLN A 110 -17.45 -51.83 67.70
C GLN A 110 -18.09 -50.62 66.99
N TRP A 111 -17.24 -49.72 66.49
CA TRP A 111 -17.66 -48.62 65.61
C TRP A 111 -18.06 -49.13 64.23
N ARG A 112 -19.14 -48.58 63.68
CA ARG A 112 -19.63 -48.89 62.34
C ARG A 112 -19.93 -47.63 61.56
N ASP A 113 -19.36 -47.56 60.38
CA ASP A 113 -19.43 -46.39 59.51
C ASP A 113 -20.63 -46.47 58.57
N PHE A 114 -21.36 -45.37 58.49
CA PHE A 114 -22.47 -45.14 57.58
C PHE A 114 -22.13 -43.93 56.72
N THR A 115 -21.70 -44.19 55.48
CA THR A 115 -21.33 -43.12 54.53
C THR A 115 -22.54 -42.60 53.76
N PHE A 116 -22.53 -41.32 53.39
CA PHE A 116 -23.60 -40.62 52.68
C PHE A 116 -23.09 -40.13 51.32
N SER A 117 -23.86 -40.40 50.26
CA SER A 117 -23.58 -39.93 48.90
C SER A 117 -24.92 -39.60 48.22
N PRO A 118 -25.20 -38.33 47.87
CA PRO A 118 -24.36 -37.16 48.10
C PRO A 118 -24.14 -36.85 49.60
N THR A 119 -23.10 -36.07 49.90
CA THR A 119 -22.82 -35.56 51.24
C THR A 119 -23.94 -34.61 51.72
N ILE A 120 -24.03 -34.39 53.03
CA ILE A 120 -25.12 -33.63 53.65
C ILE A 120 -24.60 -32.28 54.16
N SER A 121 -25.15 -31.18 53.66
CA SER A 121 -24.77 -29.84 54.12
C SER A 121 -25.32 -29.56 55.53
N LEU A 122 -24.41 -29.27 56.47
CA LEU A 122 -24.72 -28.89 57.85
C LEU A 122 -24.15 -27.50 58.17
N SER A 123 -24.87 -26.77 59.03
CA SER A 123 -24.44 -25.45 59.51
C SER A 123 -23.95 -25.56 60.96
N ALA A 124 -22.78 -24.96 61.25
CA ALA A 124 -22.25 -24.84 62.61
C ALA A 124 -23.29 -24.23 63.56
N GLY A 125 -23.36 -24.73 64.79
CA GLY A 125 -24.28 -24.21 65.82
C GLY A 125 -25.76 -24.53 65.59
N THR A 126 -26.12 -25.24 64.52
CA THR A 126 -27.51 -25.68 64.25
C THR A 126 -27.71 -27.11 64.75
N LEU A 127 -28.79 -27.38 65.48
CA LEU A 127 -29.06 -28.71 66.02
C LEU A 127 -29.62 -29.64 64.92
N TYR A 128 -29.02 -30.82 64.79
CA TYR A 128 -29.45 -31.91 63.89
C TYR A 128 -29.62 -33.21 64.66
N ALA A 129 -30.21 -34.23 64.03
CA ALA A 129 -30.42 -35.54 64.64
C ALA A 129 -29.86 -36.67 63.80
N ILE A 130 -29.03 -37.53 64.41
CA ILE A 130 -28.74 -38.86 63.89
C ILE A 130 -29.89 -39.76 64.30
N VAL A 131 -30.64 -40.28 63.33
CA VAL A 131 -31.83 -41.10 63.55
C VAL A 131 -31.60 -42.50 62.98
N VAL A 132 -31.60 -43.50 63.86
CA VAL A 132 -31.53 -44.92 63.50
C VAL A 132 -32.93 -45.49 63.50
N ARG A 133 -33.34 -46.10 62.38
CA ARG A 133 -34.64 -46.78 62.23
C ARG A 133 -34.43 -48.25 61.89
N PRO A 134 -34.47 -49.15 62.88
CA PRO A 134 -34.48 -50.59 62.62
C PRO A 134 -35.79 -50.99 61.92
N THR A 135 -35.69 -51.82 60.89
CA THR A 135 -36.84 -52.41 60.17
C THR A 135 -36.97 -53.90 60.48
N ILE A 136 -35.85 -54.62 60.64
CA ILE A 136 -35.79 -56.05 61.00
C ILE A 136 -34.68 -56.24 62.03
N GLY A 137 -34.90 -57.07 63.05
CA GLY A 137 -33.92 -57.35 64.12
C GLY A 137 -34.05 -56.40 65.32
N ILE A 138 -33.11 -56.49 66.26
CA ILE A 138 -32.98 -55.56 67.41
C ILE A 138 -31.65 -54.83 67.24
N PHE A 139 -31.70 -53.51 67.09
CA PHE A 139 -30.50 -52.68 67.05
C PHE A 139 -30.10 -52.33 68.48
N THR A 140 -28.82 -52.49 68.81
CA THR A 140 -28.25 -52.05 70.09
C THR A 140 -27.33 -50.86 69.85
N TRP A 141 -27.65 -49.70 70.44
CA TRP A 141 -26.79 -48.51 70.45
C TRP A 141 -26.22 -48.34 71.86
N TYR A 142 -24.89 -48.25 71.97
CA TYR A 142 -24.22 -48.03 73.26
C TYR A 142 -24.37 -46.59 73.72
N ASP A 143 -24.53 -46.40 75.03
CA ASP A 143 -24.68 -45.11 75.70
C ASP A 143 -23.54 -44.85 76.71
N THR A 144 -23.37 -43.58 77.07
CA THR A 144 -22.26 -43.10 77.92
C THR A 144 -22.28 -43.61 79.35
N TYR A 145 -21.21 -43.33 80.11
CA TYR A 145 -21.17 -43.61 81.55
C TYR A 145 -21.89 -42.56 82.36
N TYR A 146 -21.66 -41.29 82.03
CA TYR A 146 -22.25 -40.16 82.74
C TYR A 146 -23.51 -39.68 82.04
N PHE A 147 -24.41 -39.11 82.84
CA PHE A 147 -25.62 -38.45 82.37
C PHE A 147 -25.21 -37.18 81.63
N ASP A 148 -25.75 -36.97 80.42
CA ASP A 148 -25.56 -35.77 79.59
C ASP A 148 -24.07 -35.43 79.34
N GLU A 149 -23.29 -36.46 78.98
CA GLU A 149 -21.85 -36.31 78.70
C GLU A 149 -21.59 -35.52 77.41
N TYR A 150 -22.53 -35.56 76.46
CA TYR A 150 -22.48 -34.76 75.24
C TYR A 150 -23.47 -33.58 75.30
N THR A 151 -23.04 -32.49 75.93
CA THR A 151 -23.85 -31.30 76.26
C THR A 151 -24.41 -30.52 75.06
N SER A 152 -23.96 -30.83 73.84
CA SER A 152 -24.38 -30.19 72.59
C SER A 152 -25.46 -30.97 71.84
N GLY A 153 -26.11 -31.90 72.55
CA GLY A 153 -27.08 -32.83 72.01
C GLY A 153 -27.88 -33.52 73.09
N GLN A 154 -28.74 -34.45 72.69
CA GLN A 154 -29.58 -35.22 73.60
C GLN A 154 -30.07 -36.51 72.94
N LEU A 155 -30.19 -37.58 73.72
CA LEU A 155 -30.78 -38.84 73.28
C LEU A 155 -32.31 -38.76 73.14
N TRP A 156 -32.86 -39.50 72.19
CA TRP A 156 -34.30 -39.63 71.99
C TRP A 156 -34.69 -41.07 71.64
N LEU A 157 -35.77 -41.56 72.25
CA LEU A 157 -36.34 -42.88 71.95
C LEU A 157 -37.71 -42.72 71.29
N ALA A 158 -37.95 -43.46 70.21
CA ALA A 158 -39.22 -43.36 69.50
C ALA A 158 -40.38 -43.97 70.31
N ALA A 159 -41.47 -43.22 70.41
CA ALA A 159 -42.73 -43.62 71.01
C ALA A 159 -43.88 -43.34 70.04
N GLY A 160 -44.26 -44.36 69.27
CA GLY A 160 -45.20 -44.18 68.16
C GLY A 160 -44.61 -43.27 67.09
N SER A 161 -45.30 -42.17 66.78
CA SER A 161 -44.86 -41.14 65.84
C SER A 161 -44.10 -39.99 66.49
N ASP A 162 -43.89 -40.02 67.81
CA ASP A 162 -43.20 -38.95 68.56
C ASP A 162 -41.92 -39.48 69.24
N TRP A 163 -41.17 -38.57 69.87
CA TRP A 163 -39.92 -38.85 70.58
C TRP A 163 -40.07 -38.58 72.07
N LEU A 164 -39.68 -39.54 72.89
CA LEU A 164 -39.62 -39.39 74.35
C LEU A 164 -38.18 -39.17 74.80
N TYR A 165 -38.03 -38.19 75.68
CA TYR A 165 -36.85 -38.05 76.51
C TYR A 165 -37.02 -38.91 77.77
N ASN A 166 -36.01 -39.72 78.11
CA ASN A 166 -36.07 -40.60 79.27
C ASN A 166 -35.19 -40.05 80.41
N THR A 167 -35.81 -39.47 81.44
CA THR A 167 -35.10 -38.92 82.61
C THR A 167 -34.46 -39.98 83.51
N SER A 168 -34.79 -41.26 83.34
CA SER A 168 -34.18 -42.36 84.12
C SER A 168 -32.88 -42.90 83.49
N TYR A 169 -32.54 -42.51 82.26
CA TYR A 169 -31.39 -43.02 81.49
C TYR A 169 -30.74 -41.96 80.60
N GLY A 170 -30.70 -40.68 80.99
CA GLY A 170 -30.20 -39.54 80.17
C GLY A 170 -28.70 -39.56 79.86
N ARG A 171 -28.19 -40.67 79.34
CA ARG A 171 -26.81 -40.89 78.89
C ARG A 171 -26.81 -40.85 77.38
N ASP A 172 -25.97 -40.02 76.78
CA ASP A 172 -25.93 -39.86 75.34
C ASP A 172 -25.47 -41.12 74.63
N PHE A 173 -26.00 -41.34 73.43
CA PHE A 173 -25.50 -42.40 72.57
C PHE A 173 -24.09 -42.12 72.08
N CYS A 174 -23.28 -43.15 71.91
CA CYS A 174 -21.94 -43.02 71.35
C CYS A 174 -22.00 -42.86 69.82
N PHE A 175 -21.44 -41.77 69.30
CA PHE A 175 -21.40 -41.47 67.86
C PHE A 175 -20.14 -40.71 67.49
N GLU A 176 -19.79 -40.73 66.20
CA GLU A 176 -18.86 -39.77 65.57
C GLU A 176 -19.49 -39.25 64.29
N THR A 177 -19.43 -37.94 64.05
CA THR A 177 -19.76 -37.32 62.77
C THR A 177 -18.47 -36.88 62.08
N TRP A 178 -18.39 -37.13 60.78
CA TRP A 178 -17.21 -36.87 59.98
C TRP A 178 -17.55 -35.92 58.83
N MET A 179 -16.70 -34.91 58.65
CA MET A 179 -16.89 -33.83 57.69
C MET A 179 -15.75 -33.80 56.68
N VAL A 180 -16.09 -33.56 55.41
CA VAL A 180 -15.11 -33.32 54.35
C VAL A 180 -14.44 -31.97 54.57
N SER A 181 -13.15 -31.97 54.89
CA SER A 181 -12.35 -30.75 55.07
C SER A 181 -11.84 -30.21 53.71
N GLY A 182 -12.38 -29.08 53.22
CA GLY A 182 -11.68 -28.13 52.32
C GLY A 182 -11.67 -28.36 50.80
N ALA A 183 -12.80 -28.20 50.10
CA ALA A 183 -12.76 -27.83 48.67
C ALA A 183 -12.76 -26.29 48.54
N ALA A 184 -11.58 -25.68 48.66
CA ALA A 184 -11.42 -24.29 48.27
C ALA A 184 -11.46 -24.22 46.73
N ASN A 185 -12.18 -23.24 46.19
CA ASN A 185 -12.22 -22.95 44.75
C ASN A 185 -10.79 -22.82 44.19
N GLN A 186 -10.49 -23.45 43.07
CA GLN A 186 -9.20 -23.43 42.41
C GLN A 186 -9.23 -22.50 41.20
N PRO A 187 -8.15 -21.72 40.95
CA PRO A 187 -8.13 -20.81 39.82
C PRO A 187 -8.18 -21.57 38.49
N PRO A 188 -8.86 -21.02 37.46
CA PRO A 188 -8.83 -21.59 36.12
C PRO A 188 -7.42 -21.51 35.53
N ALA A 189 -7.04 -22.43 34.66
CA ALA A 189 -5.81 -22.37 33.88
C ALA A 189 -6.09 -21.86 32.46
N ILE A 190 -5.23 -21.00 31.94
CA ILE A 190 -5.30 -20.49 30.56
C ILE A 190 -3.91 -20.49 29.91
N GLY A 191 -3.82 -21.00 28.69
CA GLY A 191 -2.61 -21.04 27.87
C GLY A 191 -2.81 -20.34 26.53
N VAL A 192 -1.70 -19.91 25.92
CA VAL A 192 -1.64 -19.31 24.59
C VAL A 192 -0.70 -20.11 23.69
N THR A 193 -1.06 -20.26 22.41
CA THR A 193 -0.28 -21.00 21.42
C THR A 193 1.00 -20.25 21.03
N SER A 194 0.91 -18.94 20.80
CA SER A 194 2.04 -18.09 20.41
C SER A 194 2.16 -16.88 21.31
N SER A 195 3.33 -16.67 21.92
CA SER A 195 3.63 -15.51 22.77
C SER A 195 3.95 -14.23 21.99
N VAL A 196 4.34 -14.35 20.73
CA VAL A 196 4.60 -13.23 19.80
C VAL A 196 4.01 -13.55 18.44
N LEU A 197 3.33 -12.57 17.85
CA LEU A 197 2.74 -12.61 16.52
C LEU A 197 3.15 -11.36 15.74
N THR A 198 3.66 -11.54 14.53
CA THR A 198 3.90 -10.46 13.59
C THR A 198 3.12 -10.72 12.32
N VAL A 199 2.31 -9.76 11.91
CA VAL A 199 1.58 -9.79 10.64
C VAL A 199 1.77 -8.46 9.91
N ASN A 200 1.67 -8.49 8.59
CA ASN A 200 1.66 -7.27 7.80
C ASN A 200 0.32 -6.55 7.96
N GLU A 201 0.32 -5.23 7.86
CA GLU A 201 -0.89 -4.45 7.71
C GLU A 201 -1.72 -4.88 6.49
N GLY A 202 -3.01 -4.51 6.49
CA GLY A 202 -4.01 -5.01 5.56
C GLY A 202 -4.39 -6.48 5.79
N SER A 203 -3.70 -7.20 6.69
CA SER A 203 -3.98 -8.61 7.03
C SER A 203 -4.62 -8.76 8.41
N THR A 204 -5.32 -9.87 8.64
CA THR A 204 -5.90 -10.17 9.96
C THR A 204 -4.89 -10.92 10.83
N ALA A 205 -4.59 -10.39 12.02
CA ALA A 205 -3.84 -11.08 13.06
C ALA A 205 -4.72 -12.16 13.70
N SER A 206 -4.18 -13.36 13.94
CA SER A 206 -4.90 -14.44 14.64
C SER A 206 -4.01 -15.21 15.60
N ASN A 207 -4.59 -15.62 16.72
CA ASN A 207 -3.93 -16.45 17.74
C ASN A 207 -4.95 -17.42 18.37
N SER A 208 -4.48 -18.37 19.16
CA SER A 208 -5.32 -19.36 19.83
C SER A 208 -4.72 -19.82 21.15
N GLY A 209 -5.47 -20.61 21.91
CA GLY A 209 -4.97 -21.28 23.09
C GLY A 209 -6.02 -22.18 23.73
N THR A 210 -5.78 -22.60 24.97
CA THR A 210 -6.65 -23.51 25.72
C THR A 210 -6.95 -22.97 27.11
N TYR A 211 -8.03 -23.45 27.71
CA TYR A 211 -8.38 -23.18 29.10
C TYR A 211 -9.01 -24.40 29.77
N SER A 212 -8.94 -24.46 31.10
CA SER A 212 -9.53 -25.51 31.92
C SER A 212 -9.73 -25.05 33.35
N ASP A 213 -10.77 -25.52 34.01
CA ASP A 213 -11.00 -25.33 35.43
C ASP A 213 -10.91 -26.66 36.21
N PRO A 214 -10.09 -26.76 37.27
CA PRO A 214 -9.93 -28.00 38.04
C PRO A 214 -11.19 -28.48 38.76
N ASP A 215 -12.07 -27.55 39.15
CA ASP A 215 -13.31 -27.85 39.90
C ASP A 215 -14.52 -28.01 38.96
N SER A 216 -14.28 -27.99 37.65
CA SER A 216 -15.29 -28.06 36.59
C SER A 216 -16.24 -26.85 36.54
N ASP A 217 -15.79 -25.70 37.07
CA ASP A 217 -16.54 -24.45 37.00
C ASP A 217 -16.55 -23.87 35.58
N SER A 218 -17.63 -23.17 35.25
CA SER A 218 -17.76 -22.57 33.92
C SER A 218 -16.87 -21.33 33.80
N VAL A 219 -15.92 -21.36 32.87
CA VAL A 219 -14.96 -20.28 32.68
C VAL A 219 -15.45 -19.29 31.63
N ALA A 220 -15.60 -18.03 32.00
CA ALA A 220 -15.78 -16.91 31.09
C ALA A 220 -14.41 -16.40 30.60
N LEU A 221 -14.28 -16.14 29.30
CA LEU A 221 -13.06 -15.57 28.71
C LEU A 221 -13.31 -14.17 28.17
N THR A 222 -12.39 -13.25 28.42
CA THR A 222 -12.35 -11.91 27.83
C THR A 222 -10.97 -11.62 27.25
N ALA A 223 -10.89 -10.78 26.23
CA ALA A 223 -9.64 -10.27 25.69
C ALA A 223 -9.58 -8.75 25.85
N SER A 224 -8.38 -8.19 26.07
CA SER A 224 -8.18 -6.74 26.21
C SER A 224 -8.50 -5.96 24.92
N SER A 225 -8.35 -6.60 23.76
CA SER A 225 -8.71 -6.07 22.43
C SER A 225 -8.94 -7.24 21.45
N GLY A 226 -9.46 -6.93 20.26
CA GLY A 226 -9.81 -7.90 19.23
C GLY A 226 -11.07 -8.69 19.53
N THR A 227 -11.34 -9.68 18.69
CA THR A 227 -12.48 -10.59 18.81
C THR A 227 -12.01 -11.91 19.37
N LEU A 228 -12.65 -12.38 20.45
CA LEU A 228 -12.37 -13.66 21.09
C LEU A 228 -13.58 -14.59 20.95
N THR A 229 -13.32 -15.84 20.57
CA THR A 229 -14.30 -16.93 20.59
C THR A 229 -13.76 -18.09 21.41
N LYS A 230 -14.65 -18.83 22.08
CA LYS A 230 -14.28 -20.01 22.87
C LYS A 230 -15.20 -21.19 22.59
N THR A 231 -14.68 -22.39 22.83
CA THR A 231 -15.43 -23.64 22.84
C THR A 231 -15.50 -24.19 24.27
N GLY A 232 -16.52 -24.97 24.60
CA GLY A 232 -16.69 -25.59 25.91
C GLY A 232 -17.16 -24.66 27.04
N THR A 233 -17.36 -25.22 28.23
CA THR A 233 -17.84 -24.52 29.43
C THR A 233 -16.75 -24.38 30.49
N SER A 234 -16.27 -25.50 31.04
CA SER A 234 -15.20 -25.56 32.04
C SER A 234 -13.83 -25.90 31.46
N THR A 235 -13.78 -26.46 30.25
CA THR A 235 -12.55 -26.70 29.49
C THR A 235 -12.81 -26.53 28.00
N GLY A 236 -11.81 -26.06 27.27
CA GLY A 236 -11.88 -25.96 25.82
C GLY A 236 -10.74 -25.16 25.21
N ALA A 237 -10.91 -24.82 23.93
CA ALA A 237 -9.99 -23.97 23.19
C ALA A 237 -10.61 -22.59 22.94
N TRP A 238 -9.75 -21.59 22.78
CA TRP A 238 -10.11 -20.25 22.37
C TRP A 238 -9.36 -19.84 21.10
N ALA A 239 -10.01 -18.99 20.31
CA ALA A 239 -9.46 -18.38 19.11
C ALA A 239 -9.66 -16.87 19.16
N TRP A 240 -8.64 -16.13 18.75
CA TRP A 240 -8.59 -14.67 18.79
C TRP A 240 -8.23 -14.12 17.40
N SER A 241 -8.85 -13.01 17.02
CA SER A 241 -8.51 -12.28 15.80
C SER A 241 -8.63 -10.77 15.95
N MET A 242 -7.78 -10.04 15.26
CA MET A 242 -7.82 -8.58 15.17
C MET A 242 -7.40 -8.10 13.78
N PRO A 243 -8.12 -7.16 13.16
CA PRO A 243 -7.66 -6.54 11.91
C PRO A 243 -6.32 -5.82 12.12
N GLY A 244 -5.31 -6.12 11.30
CA GLY A 244 -4.07 -5.34 11.23
C GLY A 244 -4.28 -4.17 10.28
N THR A 245 -4.90 -3.10 10.76
CA THR A 245 -5.31 -1.97 9.90
C THR A 245 -4.18 -1.05 9.49
N ASP A 246 -3.17 -0.90 10.34
CA ASP A 246 -2.11 0.08 10.23
C ASP A 246 -0.92 -0.39 11.07
N GLU A 247 0.30 0.00 10.71
CA GLU A 247 1.47 -0.32 11.51
C GLU A 247 1.50 0.45 12.84
N GLY A 248 2.32 -0.03 13.76
CA GLY A 248 2.47 0.66 15.03
C GLY A 248 3.34 -0.06 16.05
N PRO A 249 3.46 0.52 17.25
CA PRO A 249 4.22 -0.11 18.32
C PRO A 249 3.60 -1.47 18.70
N PRO A 250 4.42 -2.46 19.12
CA PRO A 250 3.92 -3.75 19.56
C PRO A 250 2.84 -3.61 20.64
N GLN A 251 1.71 -4.28 20.44
CA GLN A 251 0.57 -4.28 21.35
C GLN A 251 0.58 -5.55 22.20
N THR A 252 0.27 -5.43 23.49
CA THR A 252 0.09 -6.60 24.36
C THR A 252 -1.39 -6.93 24.49
N ILE A 253 -1.76 -8.13 24.08
CA ILE A 253 -3.12 -8.66 24.22
C ILE A 253 -3.15 -9.58 25.44
N THR A 254 -4.06 -9.30 26.36
CA THR A 254 -4.27 -10.10 27.57
C THR A 254 -5.61 -10.82 27.45
N VAL A 255 -5.59 -12.14 27.58
CA VAL A 255 -6.79 -12.98 27.67
C VAL A 255 -6.97 -13.40 29.12
N THR A 256 -8.15 -13.12 29.69
CA THR A 256 -8.48 -13.39 31.10
C THR A 256 -9.55 -14.45 31.19
N ALA A 257 -9.30 -15.48 32.00
CA ALA A 257 -10.22 -16.51 32.43
C ALA A 257 -10.81 -16.16 33.80
N ASN A 258 -12.13 -16.30 33.97
CA ASN A 258 -12.84 -16.09 35.23
C ASN A 258 -13.81 -17.26 35.47
N ASP A 259 -13.69 -17.91 36.62
CA ASP A 259 -14.50 -19.08 37.01
C ASP A 259 -15.89 -18.72 37.58
N GLY A 260 -16.13 -17.44 37.90
CA GLY A 260 -17.36 -16.96 38.55
C GLY A 260 -17.40 -17.21 40.06
N HIS A 261 -16.37 -17.80 40.64
CA HIS A 261 -16.24 -18.16 42.06
C HIS A 261 -15.09 -17.42 42.77
N GLY A 262 -14.57 -16.37 42.14
CA GLY A 262 -13.67 -15.40 42.76
C GLY A 262 -12.20 -15.56 42.37
N HIS A 263 -11.87 -16.46 41.43
CA HIS A 263 -10.54 -16.54 40.86
C HIS A 263 -10.51 -16.19 39.38
N THR A 264 -9.44 -15.49 38.99
CA THR A 264 -9.14 -15.17 37.60
C THR A 264 -7.68 -15.46 37.31
N THR A 265 -7.41 -15.89 36.08
CA THR A 265 -6.05 -16.02 35.56
C THR A 265 -5.97 -15.39 34.19
N SER A 266 -4.77 -14.99 33.78
CA SER A 266 -4.57 -14.36 32.48
C SER A 266 -3.33 -14.91 31.79
N THR A 267 -3.37 -14.93 30.46
CA THR A 267 -2.21 -15.12 29.60
C THR A 267 -2.10 -13.92 28.66
N SER A 268 -0.90 -13.64 28.16
CA SER A 268 -0.68 -12.54 27.23
C SER A 268 0.23 -12.93 26.07
N PHE A 269 0.06 -12.20 24.98
CA PHE A 269 0.93 -12.30 23.81
C PHE A 269 1.10 -10.91 23.18
N THR A 270 2.22 -10.72 22.50
CA THR A 270 2.53 -9.48 21.79
C THR A 270 2.13 -9.59 20.32
N VAL A 271 1.48 -8.57 19.79
CA VAL A 271 1.12 -8.44 18.38
C VAL A 271 1.84 -7.23 17.80
N THR A 272 2.56 -7.43 16.70
CA THR A 272 3.18 -6.37 15.91
C THR A 272 2.57 -6.37 14.53
N ILE A 273 2.01 -5.22 14.13
CA ILE A 273 1.60 -4.97 12.75
C ILE A 273 2.77 -4.30 12.04
N ALA A 274 3.32 -4.94 11.03
CA ALA A 274 4.44 -4.44 10.25
C ALA A 274 3.95 -3.68 9.01
N GLY A 275 4.55 -2.52 8.75
CA GLY A 275 4.27 -1.71 7.56
C GLY A 275 4.69 -2.41 6.28
N VAL A 276 3.95 -2.15 5.20
CA VAL A 276 4.18 -2.72 3.88
C VAL A 276 4.39 -1.60 2.87
N PRO A 277 5.54 -1.55 2.16
CA PRO A 277 5.77 -0.53 1.17
C PRO A 277 4.65 -0.44 0.12
N PRO A 278 4.33 0.78 -0.35
CA PRO A 278 3.30 0.96 -1.37
C PRO A 278 3.70 0.32 -2.70
N THR A 279 2.73 0.01 -3.55
CA THR A 279 2.98 -0.32 -4.96
C THR A 279 3.00 0.96 -5.79
N VAL A 280 4.09 1.22 -6.50
CA VAL A 280 4.29 2.45 -7.29
C VAL A 280 4.25 2.15 -8.79
N SER A 281 3.61 3.02 -9.56
CA SER A 281 3.54 2.94 -11.01
C SER A 281 3.72 4.32 -11.64
N ILE A 282 4.31 4.35 -12.83
CA ILE A 282 4.49 5.56 -13.64
C ILE A 282 3.81 5.35 -14.99
N THR A 283 3.08 6.36 -15.46
CA THR A 283 2.47 6.41 -16.79
C THR A 283 2.86 7.68 -17.53
N GLY A 284 2.65 7.72 -18.85
CA GLY A 284 2.94 8.88 -19.69
C GLY A 284 4.33 8.92 -20.33
N ALA A 285 5.19 7.92 -20.06
CA ALA A 285 6.52 7.83 -20.68
C ALA A 285 6.43 7.20 -22.09
N PRO A 286 6.76 7.95 -23.17
CA PRO A 286 6.93 7.37 -24.49
C PRO A 286 8.29 6.67 -24.60
N ALA A 287 8.45 5.79 -25.58
CA ALA A 287 9.75 5.16 -25.86
C ALA A 287 10.79 6.17 -26.37
N ASN A 288 10.34 7.14 -27.19
CA ASN A 288 11.16 8.23 -27.70
C ASN A 288 10.52 9.58 -27.34
N GLY A 289 11.34 10.50 -26.85
CA GLY A 289 10.98 11.87 -26.52
C GLY A 289 11.78 12.83 -27.40
N PRO A 290 11.15 13.54 -28.35
CA PRO A 290 11.85 14.55 -29.13
C PRO A 290 12.42 15.62 -28.19
N GLU A 291 13.64 16.04 -28.43
CA GLU A 291 14.23 17.14 -27.69
C GLU A 291 13.41 18.44 -27.80
N GLY A 292 13.57 19.30 -26.79
CA GLY A 292 12.78 20.52 -26.65
C GLY A 292 11.28 20.29 -26.37
N THR A 293 10.79 19.05 -26.43
CA THR A 293 9.37 18.72 -26.23
C THR A 293 9.09 18.25 -24.79
N PRO A 294 8.24 18.95 -24.02
CA PRO A 294 7.90 18.54 -22.67
C PRO A 294 7.09 17.23 -22.62
N ILE A 295 7.49 16.32 -21.73
CA ILE A 295 6.83 15.03 -21.48
C ILE A 295 6.32 14.99 -20.05
N THR A 296 5.01 14.89 -19.89
CA THR A 296 4.38 14.79 -18.58
C THR A 296 4.29 13.33 -18.13
N LEU A 297 4.93 13.02 -17.00
CA LEU A 297 4.83 11.73 -16.33
C LEU A 297 3.88 11.84 -15.14
N THR A 298 3.07 10.79 -14.95
CA THR A 298 2.14 10.69 -13.82
C THR A 298 2.49 9.48 -12.97
N GLY A 299 2.65 9.72 -11.67
CA GLY A 299 2.89 8.73 -10.65
C GLY A 299 1.61 8.32 -9.93
N LYS A 300 1.52 7.05 -9.54
CA LYS A 300 0.47 6.54 -8.67
C LYS A 300 1.04 5.53 -7.68
N ALA A 301 0.68 5.69 -6.41
CA ALA A 301 0.93 4.73 -5.34
C ALA A 301 -0.38 4.12 -4.81
N THR A 302 -0.32 2.86 -4.35
CA THR A 302 -1.42 2.17 -3.66
C THR A 302 -0.88 1.34 -2.51
N SER A 303 -1.56 1.32 -1.35
CA SER A 303 -1.21 0.49 -0.19
C SER A 303 -2.20 -0.68 -0.01
N PRO A 304 -1.76 -1.83 0.52
CA PRO A 304 -2.65 -2.86 1.06
C PRO A 304 -3.38 -2.42 2.35
N SER A 305 -2.85 -1.44 3.07
CA SER A 305 -3.49 -0.82 4.24
C SER A 305 -4.48 0.27 3.79
N PRO A 306 -5.73 0.26 4.29
CA PRO A 306 -6.68 1.34 4.04
C PRO A 306 -6.42 2.58 4.91
N ALA A 307 -5.50 2.51 5.90
CA ALA A 307 -5.12 3.65 6.72
C ALA A 307 -4.24 4.63 5.92
N ASP A 308 -3.41 4.12 5.01
CA ASP A 308 -2.47 4.86 4.18
C ASP A 308 -3.20 5.59 3.04
N THR A 309 -3.83 6.71 3.39
CA THR A 309 -4.65 7.50 2.46
C THR A 309 -3.85 8.56 1.71
N ALA A 310 -2.62 8.82 2.12
CA ALA A 310 -1.74 9.84 1.53
C ALA A 310 -0.34 9.28 1.30
N PHE A 311 0.28 9.71 0.19
CA PHE A 311 1.64 9.33 -0.17
C PHE A 311 2.48 10.56 -0.47
N THR A 312 3.73 10.54 -0.01
CA THR A 312 4.72 11.55 -0.37
C THR A 312 5.49 11.08 -1.60
N TYR A 313 5.42 11.86 -2.68
CA TYR A 313 6.09 11.56 -3.95
C TYR A 313 7.35 12.38 -4.14
N THR A 314 8.45 11.72 -4.51
CA THR A 314 9.72 12.34 -4.90
C THR A 314 10.18 11.78 -6.24
N TRP A 315 10.54 12.65 -7.16
CA TRP A 315 11.06 12.31 -8.49
C TRP A 315 12.54 12.63 -8.59
N ASN A 316 13.29 11.73 -9.22
CA ASN A 316 14.66 11.96 -9.66
C ASN A 316 14.79 11.55 -11.13
N VAL A 317 15.33 12.43 -11.95
CA VAL A 317 15.54 12.22 -13.38
C VAL A 317 17.02 12.28 -13.67
N THR A 318 17.52 11.30 -14.43
CA THR A 318 18.92 11.27 -14.87
C THR A 318 19.01 11.23 -16.39
N LYS A 319 20.02 11.88 -16.97
CA LYS A 319 20.41 11.79 -18.38
C LYS A 319 21.72 11.01 -18.46
N ASN A 320 21.71 9.84 -19.10
CA ASN A 320 22.86 8.95 -19.20
C ASN A 320 23.50 8.63 -17.82
N GLY A 321 22.66 8.52 -16.78
CA GLY A 321 23.08 8.26 -15.40
C GLY A 321 23.52 9.48 -14.59
N ASN A 322 23.67 10.66 -15.21
CA ASN A 322 23.98 11.90 -14.51
C ASN A 322 22.69 12.62 -14.06
N PRO A 323 22.69 13.33 -12.92
CA PRO A 323 21.53 14.11 -12.47
C PRO A 323 21.07 15.09 -13.54
N PHE A 324 19.77 15.07 -13.85
CA PHE A 324 19.16 15.96 -14.84
C PHE A 324 18.07 16.83 -14.21
N GLY A 325 17.21 16.24 -13.36
CA GLY A 325 16.13 16.97 -12.73
C GLY A 325 15.56 16.25 -11.52
N SER A 326 14.74 16.97 -10.75
CA SER A 326 14.04 16.43 -9.59
C SER A 326 12.69 17.11 -9.43
N GLY A 327 11.76 16.47 -8.74
CA GLY A 327 10.45 17.05 -8.49
C GLY A 327 9.73 16.39 -7.33
N SER A 328 8.56 16.91 -7.00
CA SER A 328 7.68 16.34 -5.98
C SER A 328 6.22 16.36 -6.45
N GLY A 329 5.38 15.59 -5.77
CA GLY A 329 3.98 15.46 -6.13
C GLY A 329 3.71 14.39 -7.21
N PRO A 330 2.44 14.23 -7.62
CA PRO A 330 2.01 13.10 -8.43
C PRO A 330 2.43 13.20 -9.90
N THR A 331 2.98 14.33 -10.35
CA THR A 331 3.37 14.53 -11.75
C THR A 331 4.70 15.27 -11.85
N ILE A 332 5.47 14.96 -12.89
CA ILE A 332 6.67 15.72 -13.29
C ILE A 332 6.65 15.95 -14.79
N SER A 333 7.22 17.08 -15.24
CA SER A 333 7.49 17.34 -16.65
C SER A 333 8.98 17.14 -16.92
N VAL A 334 9.32 16.31 -17.91
CA VAL A 334 10.69 16.09 -18.38
C VAL A 334 10.77 16.58 -19.81
N THR A 335 11.64 17.55 -20.09
CA THR A 335 11.93 18.01 -21.46
C THR A 335 13.34 17.53 -21.79
N PRO A 336 13.50 16.50 -22.64
CA PRO A 336 14.83 16.14 -23.15
C PRO A 336 15.46 17.38 -23.79
N ASP A 337 16.70 17.67 -23.41
CA ASP A 337 17.44 18.85 -23.86
C ASP A 337 18.43 18.58 -24.99
N ASP A 338 18.72 17.30 -25.22
CA ASP A 338 19.59 16.72 -26.25
C ASP A 338 19.51 15.17 -26.09
N GLU A 339 20.11 14.41 -26.99
CA GLU A 339 20.08 12.95 -27.08
C GLU A 339 20.48 12.25 -25.78
N GLY A 340 19.90 11.08 -25.60
CA GLY A 340 20.36 10.14 -24.60
C GLY A 340 19.24 9.47 -23.84
N THR A 341 19.62 8.68 -22.84
CA THR A 341 18.65 7.94 -22.03
C THR A 341 18.27 8.76 -20.80
N PHE A 342 17.01 9.19 -20.76
CA PHE A 342 16.41 9.87 -19.61
C PHE A 342 15.69 8.84 -18.74
N VAL A 343 16.15 8.63 -17.51
CA VAL A 343 15.50 7.71 -16.56
C VAL A 343 14.83 8.52 -15.47
N ALA A 344 13.50 8.49 -15.44
CA ALA A 344 12.69 9.08 -14.38
C ALA A 344 12.36 8.01 -13.34
N THR A 345 12.82 8.24 -12.11
CA THR A 345 12.56 7.40 -10.94
C THR A 345 11.60 8.11 -10.01
N LEU A 346 10.49 7.46 -9.68
CA LEU A 346 9.53 7.90 -8.69
C LEU A 346 9.68 7.09 -7.42
N THR A 347 9.84 7.77 -6.30
CA THR A 347 9.72 7.19 -4.95
C THR A 347 8.40 7.66 -4.34
N ALA A 348 7.60 6.73 -3.83
CA ALA A 348 6.44 7.03 -3.00
C ALA A 348 6.64 6.44 -1.60
N VAL A 349 6.29 7.21 -0.57
CA VAL A 349 6.38 6.82 0.83
C VAL A 349 5.00 7.01 1.47
N ASP A 350 4.52 6.02 2.21
CA ASP A 350 3.31 6.11 3.04
C ASP A 350 3.55 6.95 4.31
N ASP A 351 2.55 7.02 5.20
CA ASP A 351 2.62 7.73 6.48
C ASP A 351 3.43 6.99 7.56
N GLY A 352 3.61 5.67 7.42
CA GLY A 352 4.52 4.84 8.20
C GLY A 352 6.00 5.03 7.88
N GLY A 353 6.30 5.67 6.76
CA GLY A 353 7.67 5.84 6.26
C GLY A 353 8.17 4.68 5.40
N ASN A 354 7.30 3.73 5.02
CA ASN A 354 7.67 2.66 4.11
C ASN A 354 7.66 3.20 2.66
N GLY A 355 8.79 3.03 1.97
CA GLY A 355 9.01 3.58 0.65
C GLY A 355 9.18 2.52 -0.43
N ALA A 356 8.67 2.81 -1.62
CA ALA A 356 8.91 2.01 -2.82
C ALA A 356 9.21 2.89 -4.02
N THR A 357 9.87 2.32 -5.02
CA THR A 357 10.31 3.05 -6.21
C THR A 357 9.86 2.37 -7.51
N SER A 358 9.57 3.17 -8.53
CA SER A 358 9.40 2.74 -9.92
C SER A 358 10.26 3.60 -10.82
N ALA A 359 10.74 3.06 -11.94
CA ALA A 359 11.50 3.82 -12.93
C ALA A 359 11.00 3.55 -14.35
N VAL A 360 11.08 4.57 -15.20
CA VAL A 360 10.81 4.49 -16.64
C VAL A 360 11.93 5.21 -17.40
N ALA A 361 12.25 4.70 -18.58
CA ALA A 361 13.26 5.27 -19.46
C ALA A 361 12.59 5.88 -20.69
N ILE A 362 13.08 7.05 -21.12
CA ILE A 362 12.71 7.76 -22.33
C ILE A 362 14.00 7.97 -23.13
N ASN A 363 14.00 7.60 -24.41
CA ASN A 363 15.11 7.92 -25.30
C ASN A 363 14.90 9.33 -25.86
N GLY A 364 15.73 10.29 -25.44
CA GLY A 364 15.85 11.61 -26.05
C GLY A 364 16.29 11.45 -27.50
N ALA A 365 15.53 12.06 -28.42
CA ALA A 365 15.72 11.89 -29.85
C ALA A 365 15.86 13.24 -30.55
N ASN A 366 16.80 13.30 -31.48
CA ASN A 366 17.14 14.46 -32.30
C ASN A 366 15.92 14.95 -33.07
N VAL A 367 15.73 16.26 -33.05
CA VAL A 367 14.82 17.00 -33.91
C VAL A 367 15.60 17.87 -34.89
N LYS A 368 15.70 17.38 -36.13
CA LYS A 368 16.32 18.11 -37.24
C LYS A 368 16.01 19.63 -37.31
N PRO A 369 16.94 20.44 -37.84
CA PRO A 369 16.74 21.87 -38.00
C PRO A 369 15.67 22.20 -39.03
N THR A 370 15.02 23.34 -38.83
CA THR A 370 14.15 23.97 -39.83
C THR A 370 14.91 25.08 -40.53
N ALA A 371 15.32 24.83 -41.77
CA ALA A 371 15.99 25.79 -42.63
C ALA A 371 14.99 26.75 -43.31
N LEU A 372 15.40 27.98 -43.56
CA LEU A 372 14.60 29.02 -44.22
C LEU A 372 15.47 29.91 -45.11
N ILE A 373 14.94 30.26 -46.29
CA ILE A 373 15.42 31.37 -47.11
C ILE A 373 14.35 32.45 -47.07
N ASP A 374 14.65 33.59 -46.45
CA ASP A 374 13.71 34.72 -46.32
C ASP A 374 13.49 35.42 -47.65
N GLY A 375 14.52 35.46 -48.49
CA GLY A 375 14.42 36.00 -49.84
C GLY A 375 15.76 36.16 -50.53
N ALA A 376 15.66 36.58 -51.79
CA ALA A 376 16.77 37.02 -52.60
C ALA A 376 16.45 38.41 -53.16
N SER A 377 17.39 39.34 -53.04
CA SER A 377 17.22 40.72 -53.49
C SER A 377 18.31 41.12 -54.49
N HIS A 378 17.98 42.02 -55.40
CA HIS A 378 18.91 42.57 -56.39
C HIS A 378 18.52 44.00 -56.74
N ALA A 379 19.47 44.80 -57.24
CA ALA A 379 19.35 46.26 -57.34
C ALA A 379 18.30 46.79 -58.33
N SER A 380 17.61 45.94 -59.10
CA SER A 380 16.63 46.32 -60.12
C SER A 380 15.49 45.32 -60.18
N PHE A 381 14.38 45.60 -60.86
CA PHE A 381 13.31 44.60 -61.05
C PHE A 381 13.61 43.59 -62.18
N VAL A 382 14.71 43.80 -62.92
CA VAL A 382 15.31 42.82 -63.84
C VAL A 382 16.62 42.31 -63.25
N LEU A 383 16.98 41.08 -63.61
CA LEU A 383 18.21 40.44 -63.18
C LEU A 383 18.90 39.85 -64.40
N LEU A 384 20.10 40.34 -64.70
CA LEU A 384 20.96 39.90 -65.80
C LEU A 384 22.25 39.28 -65.25
N PRO A 385 23.05 38.60 -66.07
CA PRO A 385 24.32 38.03 -65.64
C PRO A 385 25.25 39.06 -65.00
N LEU A 386 26.08 38.58 -64.07
CA LEU A 386 27.09 39.34 -63.33
C LEU A 386 26.52 40.45 -62.42
N GLN A 387 25.21 40.50 -62.23
CA GLN A 387 24.61 41.32 -61.18
C GLN A 387 24.60 40.53 -59.87
N THR A 388 24.99 41.21 -58.79
CA THR A 388 24.92 40.67 -57.43
C THR A 388 23.47 40.43 -57.02
N VAL A 389 23.24 39.28 -56.42
CA VAL A 389 22.03 38.89 -55.71
C VAL A 389 22.42 38.67 -54.26
N ASP A 390 21.73 39.36 -53.36
CA ASP A 390 21.91 39.21 -51.91
C ASP A 390 20.84 38.25 -51.37
N PHE A 391 21.29 37.16 -50.74
CA PHE A 391 20.45 36.15 -50.10
C PHE A 391 20.42 36.38 -48.60
N SER A 392 19.25 36.21 -48.00
CA SER A 392 19.07 36.18 -46.56
C SER A 392 18.22 34.99 -46.14
N GLY A 393 18.53 34.43 -44.99
CA GLY A 393 17.76 33.36 -44.38
C GLY A 393 18.34 32.95 -43.04
N GLY A 394 18.06 31.73 -42.64
CA GLY A 394 18.57 31.19 -41.38
C GLY A 394 17.93 29.85 -41.05
N PHE A 395 18.02 29.49 -39.78
CA PHE A 395 17.38 28.28 -39.27
C PHE A 395 17.00 28.41 -37.80
N SER A 396 16.13 27.50 -37.38
CA SER A 396 15.77 27.25 -35.99
C SER A 396 15.77 25.76 -35.72
N ASP A 397 16.18 25.38 -34.52
CA ASP A 397 16.29 24.00 -34.06
C ASP A 397 15.88 23.91 -32.57
N PRO A 398 15.03 22.94 -32.18
CA PRO A 398 14.77 22.65 -30.77
C PRO A 398 15.99 22.17 -29.96
N GLY A 399 16.95 21.50 -30.60
CA GLY A 399 18.25 21.07 -30.08
C GLY A 399 19.16 22.26 -29.84
N ALA A 400 19.07 22.85 -28.64
CA ALA A 400 19.85 24.02 -28.28
C ALA A 400 21.30 23.69 -27.89
N LEU A 401 21.60 22.41 -27.66
CA LEU A 401 22.92 21.91 -27.30
C LEU A 401 23.67 21.33 -28.52
N ASP A 402 22.97 21.13 -29.63
CA ASP A 402 23.49 20.70 -30.91
C ASP A 402 24.39 21.76 -31.53
N GLY A 403 25.43 21.28 -32.22
CA GLY A 403 26.23 22.05 -33.16
C GLY A 403 25.65 22.04 -34.57
N HIS A 404 25.50 23.21 -35.20
CA HIS A 404 24.94 23.30 -36.55
C HIS A 404 25.95 23.78 -37.60
N THR A 405 25.88 23.15 -38.77
CA THR A 405 26.55 23.61 -39.99
C THR A 405 25.53 23.84 -41.09
N SER A 406 25.83 24.73 -42.03
CA SER A 406 24.98 24.92 -43.20
C SER A 406 25.77 25.04 -44.49
N THR A 407 25.07 24.82 -45.60
CA THR A 407 25.61 24.97 -46.95
C THR A 407 24.62 25.72 -47.84
N LEU A 408 25.14 26.54 -48.75
CA LEU A 408 24.36 27.24 -49.77
C LEU A 408 24.84 26.85 -51.17
N ASP A 409 24.01 26.11 -51.90
CA ASP A 409 24.23 25.75 -53.31
C ASP A 409 23.38 26.66 -54.20
N TYR A 410 24.01 27.41 -55.10
CA TYR A 410 23.33 28.35 -56.01
C TYR A 410 22.67 27.67 -57.22
N GLY A 411 22.89 26.37 -57.42
CA GLY A 411 22.25 25.57 -58.47
C GLY A 411 22.82 25.79 -59.89
N ASP A 412 23.94 26.52 -60.02
CA ASP A 412 24.63 26.76 -61.30
C ASP A 412 25.91 25.91 -61.49
N GLY A 413 26.24 25.09 -60.49
CA GLY A 413 27.44 24.24 -60.47
C GLY A 413 28.70 24.93 -59.94
N SER A 414 28.59 26.16 -59.42
CA SER A 414 29.66 26.81 -58.66
C SER A 414 29.96 26.08 -57.35
N PRO A 415 31.12 26.31 -56.71
CA PRO A 415 31.41 25.77 -55.38
C PRO A 415 30.30 26.14 -54.38
N VAL A 416 29.98 25.20 -53.51
CA VAL A 416 29.01 25.38 -52.43
C VAL A 416 29.67 26.15 -51.29
N ASP A 417 29.00 27.18 -50.79
CA ASP A 417 29.45 27.94 -49.62
C ASP A 417 29.00 27.23 -48.34
N SER A 418 29.81 27.28 -47.28
CA SER A 418 29.56 26.58 -46.02
C SER A 418 29.77 27.46 -44.80
N PHE A 419 28.91 27.30 -43.79
CA PHE A 419 28.93 28.06 -42.55
C PHE A 419 28.89 27.12 -41.35
N ASP A 420 29.61 27.47 -40.29
CA ASP A 420 29.61 26.77 -39.01
C ASP A 420 29.09 27.72 -37.94
N TYR A 421 28.04 27.32 -37.23
CA TYR A 421 27.40 28.10 -36.18
C TYR A 421 27.84 27.67 -34.79
N GLY A 422 28.55 26.54 -34.67
CA GLY A 422 28.79 25.87 -33.40
C GLY A 422 27.47 25.54 -32.70
N THR A 423 27.52 25.47 -31.37
CA THR A 423 26.37 25.10 -30.56
C THR A 423 25.29 26.19 -30.50
N GLY A 424 24.03 25.83 -30.76
CA GLY A 424 22.86 26.67 -30.46
C GLY A 424 21.69 26.47 -31.42
N GLY A 425 20.46 26.56 -30.92
CA GLY A 425 19.25 26.24 -31.69
C GLY A 425 18.80 27.24 -32.76
N SER A 426 19.67 28.14 -33.24
CA SER A 426 19.32 29.07 -34.33
C SER A 426 20.54 29.75 -34.95
N GLY A 427 20.43 30.13 -36.22
CA GLY A 427 21.43 30.94 -36.92
C GLY A 427 20.83 31.75 -38.07
N GLN A 428 21.58 32.73 -38.54
CA GLN A 428 21.24 33.56 -39.70
C GLN A 428 22.30 33.40 -40.78
N VAL A 429 21.89 33.45 -42.04
CA VAL A 429 22.80 33.41 -43.19
C VAL A 429 22.56 34.63 -44.07
N HIS A 430 23.66 35.28 -44.45
CA HIS A 430 23.68 36.35 -45.43
C HIS A 430 24.82 36.07 -46.39
N ASP A 431 24.51 35.99 -47.68
CA ASP A 431 25.50 35.77 -48.72
C ASP A 431 25.15 36.51 -50.01
N SER A 432 26.14 36.72 -50.87
CA SER A 432 25.98 37.45 -52.13
C SER A 432 26.60 36.67 -53.28
N PHE A 433 25.85 36.50 -54.37
CA PHE A 433 26.29 35.73 -55.53
C PHE A 433 25.90 36.38 -56.86
N ALA A 434 26.70 36.17 -57.90
CA ALA A 434 26.45 36.73 -59.23
C ALA A 434 26.55 35.65 -60.32
N TYR A 435 25.41 35.30 -60.91
CA TYR A 435 25.32 34.28 -61.94
C TYR A 435 25.99 34.73 -63.25
N SER A 436 26.81 33.87 -63.84
CA SER A 436 27.55 34.20 -65.07
C SER A 436 26.73 34.06 -66.35
N ARG A 437 25.58 33.35 -66.31
CA ARG A 437 24.75 33.05 -67.48
C ARG A 437 23.26 33.23 -67.18
N PRO A 438 22.44 33.60 -68.19
CA PRO A 438 20.99 33.54 -68.07
C PRO A 438 20.50 32.11 -67.81
N GLY A 439 19.47 31.98 -67.01
CA GLY A 439 18.91 30.70 -66.58
C GLY A 439 17.99 30.85 -65.39
N THR A 440 17.22 29.80 -65.12
CA THR A 440 16.50 29.64 -63.86
C THR A 440 17.30 28.69 -62.98
N TYR A 441 17.65 29.15 -61.78
CA TYR A 441 18.46 28.41 -60.83
C TYR A 441 17.65 28.14 -59.56
N THR A 442 17.83 26.94 -59.00
CA THR A 442 17.24 26.55 -57.72
C THR A 442 18.34 26.57 -56.67
N ILE A 443 18.30 27.59 -55.82
CA ILE A 443 19.17 27.71 -54.66
C ILE A 443 18.70 26.71 -53.61
N THR A 444 19.63 25.97 -53.01
CA THR A 444 19.38 25.01 -51.95
C THR A 444 20.19 25.41 -50.72
N TYR A 445 19.49 25.78 -49.65
CA TYR A 445 20.07 26.01 -48.33
C TYR A 445 19.84 24.76 -47.48
N THR A 446 20.92 24.13 -47.03
CA THR A 446 20.87 22.91 -46.21
C THR A 446 21.52 23.20 -44.87
N VAL A 447 20.87 22.78 -43.78
CA VAL A 447 21.38 22.91 -42.41
C VAL A 447 21.42 21.52 -41.80
N THR A 448 22.52 21.17 -41.17
CA THR A 448 22.76 19.87 -40.56
C THR A 448 23.17 20.08 -39.10
N ASP A 449 22.47 19.44 -38.17
CA ASP A 449 22.91 19.31 -36.78
C ASP A 449 24.00 18.23 -36.65
N ASP A 450 24.68 18.17 -35.51
CA ASP A 450 25.78 17.23 -35.24
C ASP A 450 25.32 15.80 -34.95
N ASP A 451 24.02 15.61 -34.75
CA ASP A 451 23.35 14.32 -34.57
C ASP A 451 22.73 13.77 -35.87
N GLY A 452 22.98 14.44 -37.00
CA GLY A 452 22.69 13.99 -38.36
C GLY A 452 21.31 14.35 -38.90
N GLY A 453 20.52 15.16 -38.19
CA GLY A 453 19.30 15.75 -38.69
C GLY A 453 19.60 16.84 -39.73
N VAL A 454 18.74 16.92 -40.75
CA VAL A 454 18.95 17.80 -41.91
C VAL A 454 17.68 18.58 -42.27
N GLY A 455 17.79 19.90 -42.24
CA GLY A 455 16.83 20.87 -42.74
C GLY A 455 17.20 21.38 -44.12
N VAL A 456 16.22 21.52 -45.02
CA VAL A 456 16.45 22.03 -46.38
C VAL A 456 15.40 23.07 -46.74
N ALA A 457 15.86 24.21 -47.28
CA ALA A 457 15.03 25.23 -47.89
C ALA A 457 15.50 25.49 -49.33
N THR A 458 14.57 25.80 -50.23
CA THR A 458 14.90 26.10 -51.63
C THR A 458 14.29 27.41 -52.09
N TYR A 459 15.00 28.15 -52.94
CA TYR A 459 14.52 29.38 -53.57
C TYR A 459 14.81 29.36 -55.06
N THR A 460 13.90 29.87 -55.90
CA THR A 460 14.11 29.91 -57.35
C THR A 460 14.41 31.33 -57.81
N ILE A 461 15.51 31.51 -58.54
CA ILE A 461 15.89 32.78 -59.15
C ILE A 461 15.95 32.67 -60.67
N THR A 462 15.56 33.72 -61.38
CA THR A 462 15.60 33.76 -62.85
C THR A 462 16.46 34.91 -63.34
N VAL A 463 17.62 34.55 -63.88
CA VAL A 463 18.55 35.45 -64.56
C VAL A 463 18.18 35.51 -66.03
N GLN A 464 17.85 36.70 -66.50
CA GLN A 464 17.25 36.93 -67.80
C GLN A 464 18.32 37.16 -68.87
N THR A 465 18.00 36.77 -70.09
CA THR A 465 18.70 37.29 -71.27
C THR A 465 18.40 38.79 -71.44
N PRO A 466 19.25 39.54 -72.17
CA PRO A 466 18.97 40.94 -72.49
C PRO A 466 17.59 41.15 -73.15
N ALA A 467 17.18 40.24 -74.05
CA ALA A 467 15.90 40.36 -74.74
C ALA A 467 14.69 40.19 -73.79
N GLU A 468 14.75 39.22 -72.87
CA GLU A 468 13.71 38.97 -71.85
C GLU A 468 13.63 40.11 -70.84
N ALA A 469 14.77 40.63 -70.37
CA ALA A 469 14.81 41.78 -69.48
C ALA A 469 14.16 43.01 -70.15
N LEU A 470 14.47 43.26 -71.43
CA LEU A 470 13.86 44.36 -72.19
C LEU A 470 12.35 44.19 -72.40
N ALA A 471 11.88 42.96 -72.58
CA ALA A 471 10.44 42.67 -72.63
C ALA A 471 9.77 43.01 -71.28
N LYS A 472 10.37 42.61 -70.15
CA LYS A 472 9.87 42.98 -68.81
C LYS A 472 9.86 44.49 -68.57
N ILE A 473 10.89 45.20 -69.02
CA ILE A 473 10.97 46.67 -68.91
C ILE A 473 9.86 47.32 -69.76
N ALA A 474 9.62 46.82 -70.98
CA ALA A 474 8.53 47.26 -71.84
C ALA A 474 7.15 47.07 -71.18
N ASP A 475 6.92 45.92 -70.55
CA ASP A 475 5.67 45.62 -69.85
C ASP A 475 5.48 46.50 -68.61
N PHE A 476 6.55 46.74 -67.85
CA PHE A 476 6.55 47.68 -66.73
C PHE A 476 6.19 49.09 -67.19
N ALA A 477 6.83 49.60 -68.25
CA ALA A 477 6.51 50.91 -68.82
C ALA A 477 5.05 50.99 -69.31
N ALA A 478 4.51 49.93 -69.91
CA ALA A 478 3.13 49.88 -70.37
C ALA A 478 2.11 49.96 -69.20
N SER A 479 2.48 49.41 -68.04
CA SER A 479 1.65 49.37 -66.82
C SER A 479 1.52 50.72 -66.11
N MET A 480 2.42 51.67 -66.37
CA MET A 480 2.48 52.94 -65.66
C MET A 480 1.23 53.80 -65.88
N ALA A 481 0.47 54.09 -64.83
CA ALA A 481 -0.75 54.91 -64.96
C ALA A 481 -0.44 56.39 -65.26
N SER A 482 0.75 56.86 -64.88
CA SER A 482 1.21 58.25 -65.01
C SER A 482 1.47 58.67 -66.45
N LEU A 483 1.75 57.73 -67.36
CA LEU A 483 2.05 58.00 -68.76
C LEU A 483 0.80 57.96 -69.63
N ASP A 484 0.69 58.90 -70.57
CA ASP A 484 -0.35 58.86 -71.59
C ASP A 484 -0.06 57.81 -72.69
N LYS A 485 -1.03 57.62 -73.61
CA LYS A 485 -0.91 56.61 -74.67
C LYS A 485 0.28 56.88 -75.60
N GLY A 486 0.57 58.14 -75.91
CA GLY A 486 1.69 58.52 -76.78
C GLY A 486 3.03 58.25 -76.12
N GLU A 487 3.16 58.65 -74.85
CA GLU A 487 4.36 58.44 -74.03
C GLU A 487 4.67 56.94 -73.85
N LYS A 488 3.65 56.15 -73.51
CA LYS A 488 3.77 54.68 -73.44
C LYS A 488 4.24 54.09 -74.76
N ASN A 489 3.60 54.47 -75.86
CA ASN A 489 3.96 53.94 -77.18
C ASN A 489 5.39 54.32 -77.58
N GLY A 490 5.86 55.52 -77.20
CA GLY A 490 7.21 55.98 -77.45
C GLY A 490 8.28 55.13 -76.77
N LEU A 491 8.12 54.90 -75.45
CA LEU A 491 9.02 54.02 -74.68
C LEU A 491 8.93 52.56 -75.14
N LEU A 492 7.71 52.07 -75.33
CA LEU A 492 7.44 50.69 -75.74
C LEU A 492 8.04 50.36 -77.11
N ALA A 493 7.97 51.29 -78.06
CA ALA A 493 8.60 51.13 -79.36
C ALA A 493 10.12 50.95 -79.24
N LYS A 494 10.77 51.77 -78.39
CA LYS A 494 12.22 51.70 -78.15
C LYS A 494 12.63 50.41 -77.45
N PHE A 495 11.96 50.03 -76.36
CA PHE A 495 12.27 48.79 -75.65
C PHE A 495 12.00 47.53 -76.48
N ARG A 496 10.92 47.50 -77.29
CA ARG A 496 10.66 46.39 -78.22
C ARG A 496 11.68 46.33 -79.35
N ALA A 497 12.08 47.47 -79.91
CA ALA A 497 13.14 47.53 -80.93
C ALA A 497 14.50 47.08 -80.36
N ALA A 498 14.82 47.50 -79.13
CA ALA A 498 15.99 47.05 -78.39
C ALA A 498 15.94 45.53 -78.15
N SER A 499 14.82 45.01 -77.64
CA SER A 499 14.62 43.58 -77.36
C SER A 499 14.79 42.75 -78.63
N ALA A 500 14.16 43.16 -79.74
CA ALA A 500 14.28 42.47 -81.03
C ALA A 500 15.72 42.48 -81.56
N SER A 501 16.46 43.57 -81.37
CA SER A 501 17.87 43.68 -81.80
C SER A 501 18.79 42.83 -80.92
N ALA A 502 18.57 42.84 -79.61
CA ALA A 502 19.29 42.01 -78.64
C ALA A 502 19.07 40.52 -78.90
N ALA A 503 17.83 40.11 -79.24
CA ALA A 503 17.50 38.74 -79.60
C ALA A 503 18.25 38.25 -80.87
N ARG A 504 18.65 39.16 -81.76
CA ARG A 504 19.48 38.86 -82.94
C ARG A 504 20.98 39.00 -82.69
N GLY A 505 21.39 39.39 -81.48
CA GLY A 505 22.80 39.68 -81.14
C GLY A 505 23.32 41.02 -81.70
N ASP A 506 22.45 41.89 -82.20
CA ASP A 506 22.83 43.23 -82.68
C ASP A 506 22.86 44.22 -81.50
N TYR A 507 23.93 44.14 -80.71
CA TYR A 507 24.07 44.99 -79.53
C TYR A 507 24.29 46.46 -79.87
N ASN A 508 24.89 46.80 -81.03
CA ASN A 508 25.02 48.20 -81.44
C ASN A 508 23.64 48.85 -81.67
N ALA A 509 22.75 48.18 -82.38
CA ALA A 509 21.37 48.66 -82.55
C ALA A 509 20.62 48.67 -81.21
N THR A 510 20.86 47.68 -80.35
CA THR A 510 20.30 47.64 -79.00
C THR A 510 20.70 48.88 -78.20
N CYS A 511 21.99 49.22 -78.16
CA CYS A 511 22.51 50.39 -77.46
C CYS A 511 21.89 51.70 -77.93
N GLY A 512 21.78 51.90 -79.25
CA GLY A 512 21.14 53.11 -79.79
C GLY A 512 19.67 53.25 -79.37
N GLN A 513 18.93 52.13 -79.26
CA GLN A 513 17.55 52.14 -78.76
C GLN A 513 17.48 52.39 -77.25
N LEU A 514 18.44 51.83 -76.49
CA LEU A 514 18.56 52.06 -75.06
C LEU A 514 18.85 53.54 -74.78
N ASP A 515 19.88 54.14 -75.38
CA ASP A 515 20.22 55.55 -75.20
C ASP A 515 19.03 56.48 -75.50
N ALA A 516 18.29 56.18 -76.58
CA ALA A 516 17.07 56.90 -76.91
C ALA A 516 15.97 56.73 -75.83
N ALA A 517 15.85 55.55 -75.22
CA ALA A 517 14.88 55.31 -74.15
C ALA A 517 15.27 56.05 -72.85
N MET A 518 16.56 56.11 -72.52
CA MET A 518 17.06 56.87 -71.37
C MET A 518 16.77 58.37 -71.51
N ASN A 519 16.99 58.93 -72.70
CA ASN A 519 16.68 60.34 -72.97
C ASN A 519 15.17 60.62 -72.80
N ASP A 520 14.31 59.72 -73.26
CA ASP A 520 12.87 59.82 -73.05
C ASP A 520 12.49 59.72 -71.56
N ILE A 521 13.05 58.75 -70.82
CA ILE A 521 12.81 58.61 -69.37
C ILE A 521 13.21 59.88 -68.63
N GLU A 522 14.38 60.44 -68.94
CA GLU A 522 14.87 61.67 -68.32
C GLU A 522 13.97 62.87 -68.65
N ALA A 523 13.52 62.99 -69.91
CA ALA A 523 12.62 64.06 -70.33
C ALA A 523 11.25 63.96 -69.63
N LEU A 524 10.68 62.75 -69.55
CA LEU A 524 9.41 62.47 -68.88
C LEU A 524 9.50 62.66 -67.35
N SER A 525 10.66 62.40 -66.76
CA SER A 525 10.88 62.72 -65.34
C SER A 525 10.96 64.22 -65.11
N LYS A 526 11.73 64.96 -65.93
CA LYS A 526 11.92 66.42 -65.80
C LYS A 526 10.63 67.23 -65.99
N ASN A 527 9.73 66.77 -66.86
CA ASN A 527 8.45 67.45 -67.10
C ASN A 527 7.33 66.98 -66.14
N GLY A 528 7.65 66.14 -65.14
CA GLY A 528 6.71 65.65 -64.12
C GLY A 528 5.72 64.60 -64.60
N ARG A 529 5.90 64.06 -65.81
CA ARG A 529 5.03 63.02 -66.39
C ARG A 529 5.33 61.62 -65.83
N LEU A 530 6.57 61.39 -65.41
CA LEU A 530 7.04 60.18 -64.76
C LEU A 530 7.52 60.53 -63.35
N SER A 531 7.08 59.75 -62.34
CA SER A 531 7.52 59.97 -60.96
C SER A 531 9.02 59.73 -60.82
N ALA A 532 9.66 60.33 -59.81
CA ALA A 532 11.09 60.12 -59.56
C ALA A 532 11.40 58.63 -59.30
N ASP A 533 10.51 57.93 -58.60
CA ASP A 533 10.67 56.50 -58.29
C ASP A 533 10.51 55.63 -59.53
N ASP A 534 9.51 55.89 -60.39
CA ASP A 534 9.32 55.15 -61.64
C ASP A 534 10.46 55.42 -62.63
N ALA A 535 10.94 56.66 -62.70
CA ALA A 535 12.09 57.05 -63.53
C ALA A 535 13.37 56.35 -63.04
N LYS A 536 13.58 56.28 -61.73
CA LYS A 536 14.68 55.53 -61.12
C LYS A 536 14.57 54.04 -61.44
N ALA A 537 13.42 53.42 -61.24
CA ALA A 537 13.21 52.00 -61.49
C ALA A 537 13.45 51.64 -62.97
N LEU A 538 12.85 52.39 -63.91
CA LEU A 538 13.08 52.20 -65.35
C LEU A 538 14.53 52.46 -65.73
N GLY A 539 15.13 53.52 -65.20
CA GLY A 539 16.52 53.87 -65.46
C GLY A 539 17.48 52.78 -65.00
N GLU A 540 17.33 52.28 -63.76
CA GLU A 540 18.17 51.22 -63.20
C GLU A 540 18.05 49.91 -63.99
N ALA A 541 16.82 49.51 -64.36
CA ALA A 541 16.60 48.33 -65.19
C ALA A 541 17.19 48.47 -66.59
N THR A 542 17.02 49.64 -67.21
CA THR A 542 17.57 49.87 -68.55
C THR A 542 19.09 49.94 -68.54
N TRP A 543 19.68 50.56 -67.51
CA TRP A 543 21.13 50.56 -67.29
C TRP A 543 21.69 49.16 -67.02
N ALA A 544 20.94 48.29 -66.33
CA ALA A 544 21.33 46.89 -66.14
C ALA A 544 21.50 46.18 -67.49
N VAL A 545 20.53 46.33 -68.40
CA VAL A 545 20.64 45.78 -69.76
C VAL A 545 21.79 46.44 -70.52
N HIS A 546 21.88 47.77 -70.48
CA HIS A 546 22.92 48.54 -71.16
C HIS A 546 24.34 48.07 -70.80
N ARG A 547 24.59 47.79 -69.52
CA ARG A 547 25.86 47.21 -69.04
C ARG A 547 26.04 45.77 -69.53
N ALA A 548 25.00 44.94 -69.43
CA ALA A 548 25.06 43.53 -69.83
C ALA A 548 25.37 43.32 -71.32
N VAL A 549 24.91 44.23 -72.19
CA VAL A 549 25.22 44.17 -73.64
C VAL A 549 26.43 45.00 -74.06
N GLY A 550 27.15 45.61 -73.11
CA GLY A 550 28.43 46.30 -73.37
C GLY A 550 28.30 47.65 -74.09
N CYS A 551 27.19 48.36 -73.93
CA CYS A 551 26.97 49.64 -74.62
C CYS A 551 27.90 50.77 -74.16
N THR A 552 28.37 50.72 -72.91
CA THR A 552 29.47 51.56 -72.48
C THR A 552 30.75 51.03 -73.11
N LYS A 553 31.34 51.77 -74.07
CA LYS A 553 32.75 51.58 -74.41
C LYS A 553 33.58 51.91 -73.17
N VAL A 554 33.84 50.93 -72.32
CA VAL A 554 34.88 51.06 -71.32
C VAL A 554 36.16 51.23 -72.11
N LYS A 555 36.68 52.46 -72.19
CA LYS A 555 38.12 52.63 -72.40
C LYS A 555 38.76 51.89 -71.22
N VAL A 556 39.32 50.72 -71.50
CA VAL A 556 40.15 49.99 -70.55
C VAL A 556 41.41 50.83 -70.34
N GLY A 557 41.32 51.81 -69.44
CA GLY A 557 42.45 52.50 -68.86
C GLY A 557 42.64 51.94 -67.46
N TRP A 558 43.80 51.33 -67.24
CA TRP A 558 44.35 50.86 -65.96
C TRP A 558 43.96 49.44 -65.52
N LEU A 559 44.65 48.46 -66.09
CA LEU A 559 45.14 47.27 -65.39
C LEU A 559 46.54 46.97 -65.94
N THR A 560 47.54 47.67 -65.41
CA THR A 560 48.93 47.19 -65.45
C THR A 560 49.02 46.03 -64.46
N PHE A 561 49.05 44.81 -64.99
CA PHE A 561 49.54 43.66 -64.24
C PHE A 561 51.07 43.79 -64.13
N THR A 562 51.58 43.94 -62.92
CA THR A 562 52.98 43.60 -62.61
C THR A 562 52.96 42.15 -62.14
N VAL A 563 53.78 41.32 -62.80
CA VAL A 563 54.01 39.89 -62.54
C VAL A 563 54.47 39.67 -61.10
#